data_AF-B1B247-F1
#
_entry.id   AF-B1B247-F1
#
_cell.length_a   1.000
_cell.length_b   1.000
_cell.length_c   1.000
_cell.angle_alpha   90.00
_cell.angle_beta   90.00
_cell.angle_gamma   90.00
#
_symmetry.space_group_name_H-M   'P 1'
#
loop_
_entity.id
_entity.type
_entity.pdbx_description
1 polymer ?
#
loop_
_entity_poly.entity_id
_entity_poly.type
_entity_poly.pdbx_seq_one_letter_code
_entity_poly.pdbx_strand_id
1 'polypeptide(L)'
;EGLLATVTVCLTLTAKRMASKNCLVKNLEAVETLGSTSTICSDKTGTLTQNRMTVAHMWFDNQIIEADTTEDQSGVQYDRTSPGFKALARIATLCNRAEFKGGQEGVPILKKEVSGDASEAALLKCMELALGDVMS
;
A
#
# COMPACT_ATOMS: atom_id res chain seq x y z
N GLU A 1 -22.76 43.89 -7.68
CA GLU A 1 -22.46 43.08 -8.87
C GLU A 1 -21.27 42.12 -8.72
N GLY A 2 -20.30 42.35 -7.81
CA GLY A 2 -19.08 41.51 -7.71
C GLY A 2 -19.16 40.18 -6.93
N LEU A 3 -20.29 39.85 -6.29
CA LEU A 3 -20.37 38.71 -5.35
C LEU A 3 -20.04 37.37 -6.02
N LEU A 4 -20.61 37.12 -7.20
CA LEU A 4 -20.40 35.86 -7.93
C LEU A 4 -18.91 35.67 -8.27
N ALA A 5 -18.25 36.73 -8.75
CA ALA A 5 -16.83 36.71 -9.08
C ALA A 5 -15.96 36.46 -7.85
N THR A 6 -16.28 37.09 -6.71
CA THR A 6 -15.56 36.86 -5.45
C THR A 6 -15.69 35.42 -4.99
N VAL A 7 -16.88 34.82 -5.05
CA VAL A 7 -17.11 33.41 -4.69
C VAL A 7 -16.30 32.48 -5.59
N THR A 8 -16.34 32.69 -6.91
CA THR A 8 -15.56 31.89 -7.87
C THR A 8 -14.05 31.99 -7.61
N VAL A 9 -13.53 33.19 -7.32
CA VAL A 9 -12.11 33.39 -7.00
C VAL A 9 -11.74 32.67 -5.69
N CYS A 10 -12.57 32.76 -4.65
CA CYS A 10 -12.34 32.06 -3.38
C CYS A 10 -12.30 30.54 -3.56
N LEU A 11 -13.25 29.97 -4.31
CA LEU A 11 -13.27 28.52 -4.61
C LEU A 11 -12.06 28.11 -5.45
N THR A 12 -11.68 28.92 -6.44
CA THR A 12 -10.52 28.65 -7.31
C THR A 12 -9.20 28.64 -6.53
N LEU A 13 -9.02 29.61 -5.63
CA LEU A 13 -7.84 29.66 -4.76
C LEU A 13 -7.77 28.43 -3.84
N THR A 14 -8.92 27.98 -3.35
CA THR A 14 -9.00 26.79 -2.49
C THR A 14 -8.71 25.51 -3.27
N ALA A 15 -9.29 25.36 -4.46
CA ALA A 15 -9.00 24.25 -5.37
C ALA A 15 -7.52 24.19 -5.74
N LYS A 16 -6.87 25.34 -5.96
CA LYS A 16 -5.41 25.41 -6.20
C LYS A 16 -4.60 24.91 -5.00
N ARG A 17 -5.01 25.26 -3.77
CA ARG A 17 -4.36 24.75 -2.55
C ARG A 17 -4.55 23.23 -2.40
N MET A 18 -5.74 22.70 -2.70
CA MET A 18 -6.00 21.26 -2.69
C MET A 18 -5.13 20.52 -3.74
N ALA A 19 -5.00 21.09 -4.94
CA ALA A 19 -4.15 20.54 -5.99
C ALA A 19 -2.68 20.47 -5.57
N SER A 20 -2.18 21.46 -4.82
CA SER A 20 -0.80 21.43 -4.27
C SER A 20 -0.56 20.29 -3.27
N LYS A 21 -1.61 19.64 -2.78
CA LYS A 21 -1.58 18.45 -1.92
C LYS A 21 -2.05 17.19 -2.64
N ASN A 22 -1.92 17.14 -3.96
CA ASN A 22 -2.34 16.02 -4.83
C ASN A 22 -3.84 15.69 -4.79
N CYS A 23 -4.70 16.65 -4.39
CA CYS A 23 -6.15 16.51 -4.45
C CYS A 23 -6.71 17.36 -5.59
N LEU A 24 -6.94 16.73 -6.74
CA LEU A 24 -7.45 17.38 -7.94
C LEU A 24 -8.97 17.58 -7.85
N VAL A 25 -9.41 18.84 -7.95
CA VAL A 25 -10.82 19.22 -7.98
C VAL A 25 -11.26 19.44 -9.43
N LYS A 26 -12.19 18.63 -9.94
CA LYS A 26 -12.72 18.76 -11.32
C LYS A 26 -13.92 19.70 -11.42
N ASN A 27 -14.73 19.77 -10.36
CA ASN A 27 -15.85 20.72 -10.23
C ASN A 27 -15.60 21.62 -9.02
N LEU A 28 -15.55 22.94 -9.22
CA LEU A 28 -15.28 23.93 -8.16
C LEU A 28 -16.27 23.86 -6.99
N GLU A 29 -17.51 23.46 -7.25
CA GLU A 29 -18.55 23.30 -6.21
C GLU A 29 -18.19 22.19 -5.22
N ALA A 30 -17.43 21.17 -5.66
CA ALA A 30 -17.06 20.03 -4.81
C ALA A 30 -16.17 20.44 -3.62
N VAL A 31 -15.48 21.59 -3.71
CA VAL A 31 -14.69 22.14 -2.60
C VAL A 31 -15.58 22.43 -1.39
N GLU A 32 -16.75 23.01 -1.63
CA GLU A 32 -17.69 23.38 -0.57
C GLU A 32 -18.48 22.16 -0.09
N THR A 33 -18.87 21.27 -1.01
CA THR A 33 -19.54 20.01 -0.68
C THR A 33 -18.74 19.15 0.31
N LEU A 34 -17.42 19.06 0.16
CA LEU A 34 -16.58 18.29 1.09
C LEU A 34 -16.59 18.90 2.51
N GLY A 35 -16.70 20.22 2.63
CA GLY A 35 -16.77 20.91 3.92
C GLY A 35 -18.11 20.77 4.62
N SER A 36 -19.20 20.56 3.87
CA SER A 36 -20.55 20.36 4.39
C SER A 36 -20.97 18.89 4.50
N THR A 37 -20.08 17.95 4.15
CA THR A 37 -20.34 16.51 4.21
C THR A 37 -20.53 16.03 5.64
N SER A 38 -21.65 15.35 5.92
CA SER A 38 -21.97 14.77 7.23
C SER A 38 -21.76 13.25 7.32
N THR A 39 -21.68 12.57 6.18
CA THR A 39 -21.47 11.11 6.09
C THR A 39 -20.52 10.79 4.93
N ILE A 40 -19.52 9.93 5.18
CA ILE A 40 -18.61 9.44 4.16
C ILE A 40 -18.94 7.98 3.86
N CYS A 41 -19.39 7.69 2.64
CA CYS A 41 -19.52 6.34 2.12
C CYS A 41 -18.23 6.00 1.36
N SER A 42 -17.41 5.10 1.90
CA SER A 42 -16.17 4.67 1.26
C SER A 42 -16.30 3.25 0.74
N ASP A 43 -15.73 3.00 -0.45
CA ASP A 43 -15.42 1.64 -0.84
C ASP A 43 -14.24 1.11 0.00
N LYS A 44 -14.14 -0.21 0.14
CA LYS A 44 -13.05 -0.86 0.88
C LYS A 44 -11.83 -1.06 0.00
N THR A 45 -12.00 -1.75 -1.12
CA THR A 45 -10.88 -2.27 -1.91
C THR A 45 -10.31 -1.17 -2.81
N GLY A 46 -9.02 -0.84 -2.64
CA GLY A 46 -8.37 0.21 -3.43
C GLY A 46 -8.68 1.64 -2.96
N THR A 47 -9.45 1.79 -1.88
CA THR A 47 -9.68 3.07 -1.20
C THR A 47 -9.22 3.01 0.25
N LEU A 48 -9.80 2.11 1.06
CA LEU A 48 -9.33 1.88 2.44
C LEU A 48 -8.16 0.90 2.48
N THR A 49 -8.17 -0.10 1.60
CA THR A 49 -7.09 -1.08 1.47
C THR A 49 -6.27 -0.85 0.22
N GLN A 50 -5.03 -1.34 0.22
CA GLN A 50 -4.06 -1.17 -0.86
C GLN A 50 -4.38 -1.99 -2.13
N ASN A 51 -5.54 -2.69 -2.17
CA ASN A 51 -5.91 -3.63 -3.23
C ASN A 51 -4.79 -4.63 -3.59
N ARG A 52 -4.06 -5.10 -2.57
CA ARG A 52 -2.95 -6.04 -2.73
C ARG A 52 -2.95 -7.02 -1.56
N MET A 53 -2.89 -8.31 -1.87
CA MET A 53 -2.67 -9.35 -0.87
C MET A 53 -1.28 -9.16 -0.25
N THR A 54 -1.21 -9.12 1.07
CA THR A 54 0.03 -8.89 1.83
C THR A 54 0.01 -9.81 3.05
N VAL A 55 1.14 -10.45 3.36
CA VAL A 55 1.26 -11.30 4.56
C VAL A 55 1.06 -10.43 5.79
N ALA A 56 0.07 -10.79 6.63
CA ALA A 56 -0.27 -10.02 7.82
C ALA A 56 0.29 -10.64 9.11
N HIS A 57 0.25 -11.98 9.21
CA HIS A 57 0.70 -12.69 10.40
C HIS A 57 1.39 -13.99 10.00
N MET A 58 2.34 -14.42 10.83
CA MET A 58 3.02 -15.71 10.74
C MET A 58 2.90 -16.43 12.07
N TRP A 59 2.93 -17.77 12.04
CA TRP A 59 2.93 -18.57 13.26
C TRP A 59 4.12 -19.53 13.23
N PHE A 60 5.00 -19.37 14.21
CA PHE A 60 6.16 -20.24 14.43
C PHE A 60 6.57 -20.13 15.91
N ASP A 61 7.34 -21.11 16.41
CA ASP A 61 7.81 -21.15 17.80
C ASP A 61 6.67 -20.98 18.84
N ASN A 62 5.46 -21.46 18.51
CA ASN A 62 4.22 -21.33 19.28
C ASN A 62 3.80 -19.87 19.57
N GLN A 63 4.15 -18.94 18.69
CA GLN A 63 3.80 -17.53 18.79
C GLN A 63 3.22 -17.01 17.47
N ILE A 64 2.30 -16.06 17.58
CA ILE A 64 1.80 -15.28 16.44
C ILE A 64 2.68 -14.05 16.31
N ILE A 65 3.27 -13.89 15.12
CA ILE A 65 4.14 -12.77 14.77
C ILE A 65 3.42 -11.90 13.74
N GLU A 66 3.25 -10.63 14.04
CA GLU A 66 2.68 -9.64 13.12
C GLU A 66 3.73 -9.18 12.11
N ALA A 67 3.35 -9.13 10.83
CA ALA A 67 4.18 -8.64 9.74
C ALA A 67 3.79 -7.21 9.39
N ASP A 68 4.74 -6.43 8.87
CA ASP A 68 4.48 -5.07 8.43
C ASP A 68 3.66 -5.04 7.12
N THR A 69 2.42 -4.56 7.22
CA THR A 69 1.49 -4.42 6.08
C THR A 69 1.46 -3.01 5.49
N THR A 70 2.27 -2.07 6.00
CA THR A 70 2.34 -0.70 5.50
C THR A 70 3.03 -0.63 4.13
N GLU A 71 2.67 0.35 3.29
CA GLU A 71 3.26 0.49 1.95
C GLU A 71 4.72 0.95 1.97
N ASP A 72 5.09 1.71 3.00
CA ASP A 72 6.38 2.34 3.21
C ASP A 72 7.27 1.58 4.20
N GLN A 73 6.78 0.46 4.72
CA GLN A 73 7.51 -0.43 5.65
C GLN A 73 7.92 0.28 6.95
N SER A 74 7.02 1.10 7.48
CA SER A 74 7.19 1.87 8.71
C SER A 74 6.61 1.18 9.96
N GLY A 75 6.10 -0.04 9.81
CA GLY A 75 5.38 -0.79 10.83
C GLY A 75 6.28 -1.62 11.75
N VAL A 76 5.67 -2.62 12.37
CA VAL A 76 6.31 -3.47 13.38
C VAL A 76 7.39 -4.34 12.76
N GLN A 77 8.56 -4.37 13.40
CA GLN A 77 9.64 -5.29 13.07
C GLN A 77 9.56 -6.53 13.97
N TYR A 78 9.96 -7.68 13.42
CA TYR A 78 9.98 -8.96 14.12
C TYR A 78 11.34 -9.65 14.00
N ASP A 79 11.61 -10.60 14.90
CA ASP A 79 12.86 -11.36 14.88
C ASP A 79 12.90 -12.32 13.68
N ARG A 80 13.91 -12.13 12.83
CA ARG A 80 14.19 -12.95 11.64
C ARG A 80 15.30 -13.97 11.87
N THR A 81 15.85 -14.02 13.08
CA THR A 81 17.02 -14.87 13.39
C THR A 81 16.63 -16.26 13.89
N SER A 82 15.38 -16.43 14.34
CA SER A 82 14.88 -17.69 14.90
C SER A 82 14.98 -18.85 13.89
N PRO A 83 15.32 -20.08 14.34
CA PRO A 83 15.30 -21.25 13.48
C PRO A 83 13.92 -21.54 12.87
N GLY A 84 12.85 -21.27 13.63
CA GLY A 84 11.46 -21.41 13.18
C GLY A 84 11.17 -20.50 11.98
N PHE A 85 11.56 -19.22 12.07
CA PHE A 85 11.43 -18.28 10.96
C PHE A 85 12.25 -18.72 9.74
N LYS A 86 13.52 -19.12 9.92
CA LYS A 86 14.39 -19.55 8.81
C LYS A 86 13.83 -20.75 8.05
N ALA A 87 13.28 -21.74 8.77
CA ALA A 87 12.64 -22.89 8.16
C ALA A 87 11.37 -22.49 7.38
N LEU A 88 10.51 -21.67 7.99
CA LEU A 88 9.30 -21.16 7.37
C LEU A 88 9.60 -20.35 6.10
N ALA A 89 10.56 -19.43 6.18
CA ALA A 89 10.97 -18.56 5.09
C ALA A 89 11.53 -19.35 3.90
N ARG A 90 12.32 -20.40 4.18
CA ARG A 90 12.83 -21.32 3.16
C ARG A 90 11.69 -22.05 2.45
N ILE A 91 10.67 -22.50 3.17
CA ILE A 91 9.50 -23.16 2.57
C ILE A 91 8.71 -22.16 1.72
N ALA A 92 8.43 -20.96 2.25
CA ALA A 92 7.69 -19.91 1.54
C ALA A 92 8.39 -19.43 0.26
N THR A 93 9.72 -19.53 0.23
CA THR A 93 10.56 -19.21 -0.93
C THR A 93 10.56 -20.35 -1.96
N LEU A 94 10.85 -21.58 -1.53
CA LEU A 94 11.05 -22.71 -2.45
C LEU A 94 9.74 -23.30 -2.98
N CYS A 95 8.68 -23.28 -2.18
CA CYS A 95 7.36 -23.80 -2.54
C CYS A 95 6.46 -22.71 -3.13
N ASN A 96 7.02 -21.86 -4.01
CA ASN A 96 6.35 -20.72 -4.60
C ASN A 96 6.76 -20.57 -6.07
N ARG A 97 5.78 -20.33 -6.95
CA ARG A 97 6.01 -20.16 -8.39
C ARG A 97 5.97 -18.70 -8.85
N ALA A 98 5.75 -17.77 -7.92
CA ALA A 98 5.73 -16.36 -8.25
C ALA A 98 7.13 -15.86 -8.61
N GLU A 99 7.20 -14.97 -9.61
CA GLU A 99 8.44 -14.34 -10.06
C GLU A 99 8.27 -12.83 -10.26
N PHE A 100 9.27 -12.03 -9.86
CA PHE A 100 9.30 -10.61 -10.20
C PHE A 100 9.53 -10.43 -11.70
N LYS A 101 8.76 -9.54 -12.34
CA LYS A 101 9.04 -9.18 -13.73
C LYS A 101 10.33 -8.35 -13.84
N GLY A 102 11.05 -8.51 -14.94
CA GLY A 102 12.27 -7.76 -15.22
C GLY A 102 12.06 -6.26 -15.43
N GLY A 103 13.14 -5.47 -15.35
CA GLY A 103 13.14 -4.02 -15.64
C GLY A 103 12.56 -3.14 -14.52
N GLN A 104 12.50 -3.64 -13.29
CA GLN A 104 11.92 -2.94 -12.13
C GLN A 104 12.98 -2.52 -11.10
N GLU A 105 14.17 -2.17 -11.58
CA GLU A 105 15.25 -1.66 -10.74
C GLU A 105 14.83 -0.31 -10.13
N GLY A 106 14.99 -0.18 -8.80
CA GLY A 106 14.57 1.02 -8.05
C GLY A 106 13.08 1.08 -7.67
N VAL A 107 12.24 0.16 -8.14
CA VAL A 107 10.84 0.06 -7.67
C VAL A 107 10.81 -0.61 -6.29
N PRO A 108 10.11 -0.03 -5.29
CA PRO A 108 9.94 -0.66 -3.98
C PRO A 108 9.36 -2.07 -4.11
N ILE A 109 9.86 -3.04 -3.34
CA ILE A 109 9.51 -4.47 -3.44
C ILE A 109 8.00 -4.70 -3.47
N LEU A 110 7.27 -4.03 -2.58
CA LEU A 110 5.81 -4.13 -2.50
C LEU A 110 5.09 -3.67 -3.78
N LYS A 111 5.67 -2.72 -4.52
CA LYS A 111 5.12 -2.16 -5.76
C LYS A 111 5.62 -2.88 -7.02
N LYS A 112 6.62 -3.76 -6.92
CA LYS A 112 7.07 -4.58 -8.05
C LYS A 112 5.93 -5.44 -8.58
N GLU A 113 5.81 -5.50 -9.90
CA GLU A 113 4.97 -6.46 -10.62
C GLU A 113 5.53 -7.87 -10.47
N VAL A 114 4.61 -8.82 -10.24
CA VAL A 114 4.90 -10.23 -10.04
C VAL A 114 4.02 -11.05 -10.99
N SER A 115 4.60 -12.06 -11.62
CA SER A 115 3.87 -13.13 -12.31
C SER A 115 3.58 -14.24 -11.30
N GLY A 116 2.32 -14.58 -11.09
CA GLY A 116 1.87 -15.54 -10.07
C GLY A 116 0.50 -15.17 -9.53
N ASP A 117 -0.11 -16.03 -8.72
CA ASP A 117 -1.34 -15.67 -8.03
C ASP A 117 -1.09 -14.67 -6.89
N ALA A 118 -2.15 -14.04 -6.38
CA ALA A 118 -2.03 -13.00 -5.37
C ALA A 118 -1.40 -13.49 -4.04
N SER A 119 -1.59 -14.74 -3.67
CA SER A 119 -1.06 -15.32 -2.44
C SER A 119 0.41 -15.64 -2.59
N GLU A 120 0.79 -16.29 -3.69
CA GLU A 120 2.18 -16.56 -4.06
C GLU A 120 2.99 -15.25 -4.17
N ALA A 121 2.43 -14.23 -4.82
CA ALA A 121 3.06 -12.92 -4.92
C ALA A 121 3.24 -12.23 -3.56
N ALA A 122 2.28 -12.39 -2.63
CA ALA A 122 2.38 -11.85 -1.29
C ALA A 122 3.52 -12.51 -0.49
N LEU A 123 3.63 -13.85 -0.59
CA LEU A 123 4.71 -14.60 0.04
C LEU A 123 6.07 -14.21 -0.54
N LEU A 124 6.20 -14.13 -1.86
CA LEU A 124 7.44 -13.71 -2.53
C LEU A 124 7.88 -12.32 -2.05
N LYS A 125 6.97 -11.35 -2.05
CA LYS A 125 7.26 -9.97 -1.58
C LYS A 125 7.65 -9.93 -0.11
N CYS A 126 6.98 -10.71 0.74
CA CYS A 126 7.28 -10.81 2.16
C CYS A 126 8.69 -11.38 2.40
N MET A 127 9.04 -12.47 1.71
CA MET A 127 10.37 -13.08 1.84
C MET A 127 11.46 -12.16 1.29
N GLU A 128 11.22 -11.51 0.15
CA GLU A 128 12.17 -10.55 -0.45
C GLU A 128 12.46 -9.37 0.49
N LEU A 129 11.45 -8.85 1.19
CA LEU A 129 11.63 -7.82 2.23
C LEU A 129 12.38 -8.34 3.46
N ALA A 130 12.20 -9.63 3.78
CA ALA A 130 12.73 -10.22 5.00
C ALA A 130 14.21 -10.61 4.89
N LEU A 131 14.56 -11.30 3.80
CA LEU A 131 15.87 -11.92 3.58
C LEU A 131 16.75 -11.11 2.62
N GLY A 132 16.13 -10.39 1.67
CA GLY A 132 16.81 -9.83 0.51
C GLY A 132 17.25 -10.90 -0.49
N ASP A 133 17.18 -10.58 -1.78
CA ASP A 133 17.76 -11.37 -2.87
C ASP A 133 17.30 -12.84 -2.91
N VAL A 134 15.99 -13.04 -2.80
CA VAL A 134 15.38 -14.37 -2.64
C VAL A 134 15.40 -15.18 -3.95
N MET A 135 15.63 -14.51 -5.08
CA MET A 135 15.63 -15.11 -6.42
C MET A 135 16.88 -14.81 -7.27
N SER A 136 18.01 -14.44 -6.64
CA SER A 136 19.31 -14.44 -7.34
C SER A 136 19.79 -15.84 -7.68
#